data_AF-A0A6J5DKY6-F1
#
_entry.id   AF-A0A6J5DKY6-F1
#
_cell.length_a   1.000
_cell.length_b   1.000
_cell.length_c   1.000
_cell.angle_alpha   90.00
_cell.angle_beta   90.00
_cell.angle_gamma   90.00
#
_symmetry.space_group_name_H-M   'P 1'
#
loop_
_entity.id
_entity.type
_entity.pdbx_description
1 polymer ?
#
loop_
_entity_poly.entity_id
_entity_poly.type
_entity_poly.pdbx_seq_one_letter_code
_entity_poly.pdbx_strand_id
1 'polypeptide(L)'
;MISHRTARRVWYVLSGVCMAETVGMLTLAPYWNGGASVGEFHALALFIAAAGVMFLLLASTEPGTALSTRVNRYMFALMGGVAFNVVATWGLWAIGYPMVNGTIQRGLMAENYWLGPVILAYAVVVWMVYRHALAKETKPV
;
A
#
# COMPACT_ATOMS: atom_id res chain seq x y z
N MET A 1 7.94 -24.38 -11.77
CA MET A 1 6.76 -23.53 -11.49
C MET A 1 6.54 -23.50 -9.99
N ILE A 2 6.51 -22.31 -9.38
CA ILE A 2 6.22 -22.16 -7.95
C ILE A 2 4.75 -22.53 -7.70
N SER A 3 4.49 -23.41 -6.72
CA SER A 3 3.12 -23.76 -6.31
C SER A 3 2.36 -22.52 -5.82
N HIS A 4 1.06 -22.43 -6.13
CA HIS A 4 0.20 -21.33 -5.69
C HIS A 4 0.26 -21.10 -4.17
N ARG A 5 0.36 -22.18 -3.38
CA ARG A 5 0.53 -22.10 -1.91
C ARG A 5 1.85 -21.44 -1.53
N THR A 6 2.93 -21.75 -2.25
CA THR A 6 4.26 -21.17 -2.01
C THR A 6 4.27 -19.68 -2.34
N ALA A 7 3.71 -19.28 -3.49
CA ALA A 7 3.61 -17.87 -3.85
C ALA A 7 2.81 -17.05 -2.82
N ARG A 8 1.68 -17.59 -2.35
CA ARG A 8 0.87 -16.94 -1.31
C ARG A 8 1.64 -16.77 0.01
N ARG A 9 2.39 -17.78 0.43
CA ARG A 9 3.25 -17.70 1.63
C ARG A 9 4.33 -16.64 1.49
N VAL A 10 4.98 -16.57 0.34
CA VAL A 10 5.99 -15.53 0.06
C VAL A 10 5.40 -14.14 0.22
N TRP A 11 4.20 -13.88 -0.31
CA TRP A 11 3.54 -12.58 -0.15
C TRP A 11 3.19 -12.25 1.31
N TYR A 12 2.74 -13.22 2.10
CA TYR A 12 2.54 -12.99 3.55
C TYR A 12 3.85 -12.71 4.29
N VAL A 13 4.93 -13.43 3.95
CA VAL A 13 6.25 -13.20 4.56
C VAL A 13 6.76 -11.80 4.22
N LEU A 14 6.71 -11.40 2.94
CA LEU A 14 7.12 -10.07 2.51
C LEU A 14 6.28 -8.97 3.18
N SER A 15 4.97 -9.18 3.28
CA SER A 15 4.09 -8.27 4.02
C SER A 15 4.51 -8.15 5.49
N GLY A 16 4.78 -9.27 6.16
CA GLY A 16 5.23 -9.29 7.55
C GLY A 16 6.59 -8.60 7.76
N VAL A 17 7.55 -8.82 6.85
CA VAL A 17 8.86 -8.16 6.89
C VAL A 17 8.70 -6.64 6.73
N CYS A 18 7.92 -6.18 5.75
CA CYS A 18 7.66 -4.75 5.58
C CYS A 18 7.01 -4.15 6.85
N MET A 19 6.04 -4.82 7.45
CA MET A 19 5.38 -4.33 8.66
C MET A 19 6.36 -4.27 9.86
N ALA A 20 7.22 -5.27 10.01
CA ALA A 20 8.26 -5.27 11.03
C ALA A 20 9.28 -4.13 10.81
N GLU A 21 9.70 -3.89 9.58
CA GLU A 21 10.58 -2.77 9.21
C GLU A 21 9.94 -1.42 9.48
N THR A 22 8.66 -1.24 9.12
CA THR A 22 7.89 -0.03 9.45
C THR A 22 7.92 0.23 10.95
N VAL A 23 7.60 -0.77 11.78
CA VAL A 23 7.61 -0.63 13.24
C VAL A 23 9.02 -0.30 13.75
N GLY A 24 10.05 -0.97 13.22
CA GLY A 24 11.45 -0.67 13.55
C GLY A 24 11.84 0.77 13.20
N MET A 25 11.46 1.27 12.03
CA MET A 25 11.74 2.64 11.63
C MET A 25 11.01 3.66 12.49
N LEU A 26 9.73 3.44 12.80
CA LEU A 26 8.96 4.35 13.66
C LEU A 26 9.52 4.41 15.09
N THR A 27 10.01 3.29 15.62
CA THR A 27 10.59 3.24 16.98
C THR A 27 12.00 3.82 17.04
N LEU A 28 12.80 3.67 15.99
CA LEU A 28 14.17 4.19 15.93
C LEU A 28 14.27 5.64 15.45
N ALA A 29 13.26 6.15 14.74
CA ALA A 29 13.28 7.51 14.17
C ALA A 29 13.67 8.61 15.18
N PRO A 30 13.16 8.63 16.43
CA PRO A 30 13.54 9.67 17.41
C PRO A 30 15.01 9.65 17.83
N TYR A 31 15.66 8.48 17.74
CA TYR A 31 17.05 8.28 18.17
C TYR A 31 18.04 8.45 17.02
N TRP A 32 17.57 8.31 15.77
CA TRP A 32 18.41 8.39 14.59
C TRP A 32 18.84 9.84 14.31
N ASN A 33 20.15 10.06 14.17
CA ASN A 33 20.73 11.38 13.91
C ASN A 33 20.25 12.47 14.89
N GLY A 34 20.08 12.12 16.18
CA GLY A 34 19.59 13.04 17.21
C GLY A 34 18.16 13.55 16.98
N GLY A 35 17.37 12.85 16.16
CA GLY A 35 16.00 13.24 15.82
C GLY A 35 15.88 14.23 14.65
N ALA A 36 16.99 14.64 14.04
CA ALA A 36 16.99 15.67 12.99
C ALA A 36 16.26 15.23 11.70
N SER A 37 16.18 13.93 11.44
CA SER A 37 15.53 13.35 10.24
C SER A 37 14.27 12.53 10.57
N VAL A 38 13.66 12.72 11.75
CA VAL A 38 12.47 11.97 12.21
C VAL A 38 11.35 11.96 11.17
N GLY A 39 11.05 13.12 10.59
CA GLY A 39 9.98 13.25 9.62
C GLY A 39 10.21 12.47 8.32
N GLU A 40 11.46 12.36 7.86
CA GLU A 40 11.83 11.61 6.66
C GLU A 40 11.75 10.10 6.93
N PHE A 41 12.19 9.67 8.12
CA PHE A 41 12.06 8.27 8.56
C PHE A 41 10.60 7.85 8.71
N HIS A 42 9.73 8.72 9.23
CA HIS A 42 8.30 8.45 9.29
C HIS A 42 7.67 8.33 7.90
N ALA A 43 8.03 9.20 6.96
CA ALA A 43 7.57 9.10 5.58
C ALA A 43 8.04 7.81 4.90
N LEU A 44 9.30 7.42 5.13
CA LEU A 44 9.84 6.15 4.63
C LEU A 44 9.15 4.93 5.26
N ALA A 45 8.87 4.98 6.55
CA ALA A 45 8.16 3.91 7.26
C ALA A 45 6.75 3.69 6.68
N LEU A 46 6.04 4.77 6.32
CA LEU A 46 4.74 4.69 5.64
C LEU A 46 4.84 4.12 4.23
N PHE A 47 5.89 4.47 3.50
CA PHE A 47 6.14 3.88 2.18
C PHE A 47 6.39 2.36 2.26
N ILE A 48 7.16 1.91 3.24
CA ILE A 48 7.38 0.48 3.50
C ILE A 48 6.07 -0.20 3.93
N ALA A 49 5.27 0.45 4.77
CA ALA A 49 3.97 -0.06 5.19
C ALA A 49 3.03 -0.23 3.99
N ALA A 50 3.03 0.71 3.05
CA ALA A 50 2.29 0.64 1.81
C ALA A 50 2.70 -0.55 0.92
N ALA A 51 4.01 -0.84 0.83
CA ALA A 51 4.51 -2.04 0.16
C ALA A 51 4.01 -3.31 0.88
N GLY A 52 4.00 -3.31 2.21
CA GLY A 52 3.46 -4.42 3.01
C GLY A 52 1.95 -4.63 2.79
N VAL A 53 1.16 -3.56 2.65
CA VAL A 53 -0.27 -3.63 2.27
C VAL A 53 -0.42 -4.19 0.86
N MET A 54 0.38 -3.75 -0.11
CA MET A 54 0.36 -4.32 -1.47
C MET A 54 0.61 -5.83 -1.44
N PHE A 55 1.62 -6.30 -0.71
CA PHE A 55 1.89 -7.73 -0.58
C PHE A 55 0.76 -8.47 0.16
N LEU A 56 0.14 -7.86 1.17
CA LEU A 56 -1.01 -8.43 1.86
C LEU A 56 -2.21 -8.61 0.93
N LEU A 57 -2.48 -7.61 0.08
CA LEU A 57 -3.54 -7.67 -0.93
C LEU A 57 -3.25 -8.76 -1.98
N LEU A 58 -2.00 -8.91 -2.41
CA LEU A 58 -1.61 -10.05 -3.24
C LEU A 58 -1.80 -11.38 -2.50
N ALA A 59 -1.45 -11.48 -1.23
CA ALA A 59 -1.58 -12.71 -0.46
C ALA A 59 -3.05 -13.11 -0.19
N SER A 60 -3.96 -12.13 -0.10
CA SER A 60 -5.38 -12.34 0.24
C SER A 60 -6.29 -12.48 -0.97
N THR A 61 -5.85 -12.07 -2.16
CA THR A 61 -6.63 -12.17 -3.41
C THR A 61 -6.31 -13.43 -4.22
N GLU A 62 -7.31 -13.98 -4.90
CA GLU A 62 -7.17 -15.18 -5.72
C GLU A 62 -6.60 -14.86 -7.12
N PRO A 63 -5.66 -15.66 -7.65
CA PRO A 63 -5.25 -15.52 -9.03
C PRO A 63 -6.36 -15.99 -9.97
N GLY A 64 -6.67 -15.18 -10.98
CA GLY A 64 -7.39 -15.64 -12.15
C GLY A 64 -6.54 -16.54 -13.04
N THR A 65 -7.22 -17.30 -13.89
CA THR A 65 -6.64 -18.09 -14.97
C THR A 65 -6.24 -17.22 -16.14
N ALA A 66 -7.04 -16.21 -16.51
CA ALA A 66 -6.73 -15.32 -17.62
C ALA A 66 -5.65 -14.29 -17.27
N LEU A 67 -4.85 -13.91 -18.27
CA LEU A 67 -3.79 -12.91 -18.11
C LEU A 67 -4.36 -11.56 -17.66
N SER A 68 -5.49 -11.14 -18.23
CA SER A 68 -6.17 -9.88 -17.88
C SER A 68 -6.54 -9.82 -16.39
N THR A 69 -7.10 -10.90 -15.85
CA THR A 69 -7.47 -10.99 -14.43
C THR A 69 -6.25 -10.97 -13.52
N ARG A 70 -5.14 -11.62 -13.94
CA ARG A 70 -3.86 -11.53 -13.21
C ARG A 70 -3.30 -10.11 -13.20
N VAL A 71 -3.29 -9.43 -14.34
CA VAL A 71 -2.84 -8.03 -14.42
C VAL A 71 -3.70 -7.13 -13.54
N ASN A 72 -5.02 -7.28 -13.59
CA ASN A 72 -5.96 -6.52 -12.74
C ASN A 72 -5.73 -6.76 -11.25
N ARG A 73 -5.37 -7.99 -10.85
CA ARG A 73 -5.00 -8.30 -9.47
C ARG A 73 -3.75 -7.54 -9.01
N TYR A 74 -2.70 -7.53 -9.83
CA TYR A 74 -1.48 -6.77 -9.52
C TYR A 74 -1.75 -5.27 -9.47
N MET A 75 -2.55 -4.76 -10.41
CA MET A 75 -2.97 -3.36 -10.40
C MET A 75 -3.78 -2.99 -9.16
N PHE A 76 -4.73 -3.84 -8.75
CA PHE A 76 -5.48 -3.64 -7.52
C PHE A 76 -4.54 -3.57 -6.31
N ALA A 77 -3.61 -4.51 -6.17
CA ALA A 77 -2.68 -4.54 -5.06
C ALA A 77 -1.77 -3.28 -5.03
N LEU A 78 -1.26 -2.87 -6.19
CA LEU A 78 -0.46 -1.65 -6.33
C LEU A 78 -1.26 -0.42 -5.92
N MET A 79 -2.46 -0.25 -6.46
CA MET A 79 -3.32 0.89 -6.14
C MET A 79 -3.75 0.87 -4.67
N GLY A 80 -3.97 -0.30 -4.07
CA GLY A 80 -4.28 -0.43 -2.65
C GLY A 80 -3.12 0.02 -1.76
N GLY A 81 -1.88 -0.34 -2.09
CA GLY A 81 -0.69 0.17 -1.41
C GLY A 81 -0.56 1.69 -1.55
N VAL A 82 -0.71 2.23 -2.77
CA VAL A 82 -0.67 3.68 -3.01
C VAL A 82 -1.77 4.42 -2.24
N ALA A 83 -2.99 3.89 -2.24
CA ALA A 83 -4.12 4.44 -1.48
C ALA A 83 -3.81 4.49 0.02
N PHE A 84 -3.27 3.40 0.58
CA PHE A 84 -2.83 3.37 1.97
C PHE A 84 -1.78 4.45 2.25
N ASN A 85 -0.73 4.54 1.42
CA ASN A 85 0.35 5.51 1.62
C ASN A 85 -0.20 6.95 1.67
N VAL A 86 -1.02 7.31 0.69
CA VAL A 86 -1.55 8.67 0.57
C VAL A 86 -2.51 8.99 1.71
N VAL A 87 -3.45 8.10 2.02
CA VAL A 87 -4.43 8.33 3.08
C VAL A 87 -3.77 8.35 4.46
N ALA A 88 -2.84 7.45 4.74
CA ALA A 88 -2.12 7.41 6.00
C ALA A 88 -1.21 8.65 6.17
N THR A 89 -0.46 9.02 5.13
CA THR A 89 0.36 10.24 5.13
C THR A 89 -0.49 11.49 5.31
N TRP A 90 -1.66 11.56 4.67
CA TRP A 90 -2.56 12.68 4.86
C TRP A 90 -3.14 12.72 6.29
N GLY A 91 -3.61 11.59 6.79
CA GLY A 91 -4.20 11.51 8.14
C GLY A 91 -3.21 11.83 9.24
N LEU A 92 -1.98 11.30 9.15
CA LEU A 92 -0.91 11.58 10.10
C LEU A 92 -0.46 13.04 10.02
N TRP A 93 -0.38 13.62 8.82
CA TRP A 93 -0.06 15.04 8.64
C TRP A 93 -1.15 15.93 9.24
N ALA A 94 -2.42 15.59 9.03
CA ALA A 94 -3.57 16.37 9.52
C ALA A 94 -3.65 16.43 11.06
N ILE A 95 -3.16 15.40 11.77
CA ILE A 95 -3.08 15.41 13.24
C ILE A 95 -1.76 15.99 13.79
N GLY A 96 -0.91 16.55 12.92
CA GLY A 96 0.37 17.15 13.31
C GLY A 96 1.49 16.14 13.61
N TYR A 97 1.36 14.89 13.15
CA TYR A 97 2.43 13.91 13.30
C TYR A 97 3.66 14.36 12.49
N PRO A 98 4.88 14.30 13.05
CA PRO A 98 6.07 14.83 12.39
C PRO A 98 6.39 14.00 11.14
N MET A 99 6.14 14.57 9.97
CA MET A 99 6.46 13.94 8.68
C MET A 99 7.02 14.97 7.72
N VAL A 100 8.04 14.54 6.98
CA VAL A 100 8.71 15.37 5.99
C VAL A 100 8.79 14.56 4.71
N ASN A 101 8.07 15.04 3.69
CA ASN A 101 8.21 14.57 2.32
C ASN A 101 8.08 15.78 1.38
N GLY A 102 8.41 15.60 0.10
CA GLY A 102 8.37 16.69 -0.87
C GLY A 102 6.99 17.34 -1.01
N THR A 103 5.91 16.60 -0.75
CA THR A 103 4.52 17.10 -0.85
C THR A 103 4.17 18.02 0.32
N ILE A 104 4.59 17.66 1.54
CA ILE A 104 4.41 18.48 2.76
C ILE A 104 5.26 19.75 2.65
N GLN A 105 6.54 19.62 2.27
CA GLN A 105 7.45 20.76 2.14
C GLN A 105 6.98 21.80 1.10
N ARG A 106 6.28 21.34 0.05
CA ARG A 106 5.75 22.21 -1.00
C ARG A 106 4.34 22.73 -0.70
N GLY A 107 3.76 22.44 0.47
CA GLY A 107 2.40 22.89 0.83
C GLY A 107 1.25 22.18 0.09
N LEU A 108 1.56 21.16 -0.72
CA LEU A 108 0.60 20.53 -1.63
C LEU A 108 -0.44 19.66 -0.93
N MET A 109 -0.20 19.28 0.34
CA MET A 109 -1.12 18.44 1.12
C MET A 109 -2.45 19.14 1.43
N ALA A 110 -2.41 20.45 1.70
CA ALA A 110 -3.61 21.25 1.96
C ALA A 110 -4.38 21.54 0.67
N GLU A 111 -3.68 21.83 -0.42
CA GLU A 111 -4.28 22.10 -1.74
C GLU A 111 -4.95 20.86 -2.34
N ASN A 112 -4.37 19.69 -2.11
CA ASN A 112 -4.81 18.42 -2.69
C ASN A 112 -5.41 17.48 -1.64
N TYR A 113 -6.14 18.00 -0.65
CA TYR A 113 -6.76 17.20 0.40
C TYR A 113 -7.72 16.11 -0.14
N TRP A 114 -8.30 16.33 -1.31
CA TRP A 114 -9.21 15.42 -2.01
C TRP A 114 -8.51 14.21 -2.64
N LEU A 115 -7.17 14.25 -2.79
CA LEU A 115 -6.39 13.24 -3.51
C LEU A 115 -6.42 11.88 -2.79
N GLY A 116 -6.40 11.87 -1.45
CA GLY A 116 -6.54 10.64 -0.66
C GLY A 116 -7.85 9.89 -0.94
N PRO A 117 -9.02 10.53 -0.72
CA PRO A 117 -10.31 9.94 -1.07
C PRO A 117 -10.42 9.49 -2.54
N VAL A 118 -9.89 10.27 -3.49
CA VAL A 118 -9.94 9.93 -4.92
C VAL A 118 -9.11 8.69 -5.24
N ILE A 119 -7.89 8.58 -4.73
CA ILE A 119 -7.05 7.39 -4.96
C ILE A 119 -7.69 6.15 -4.30
N LEU A 120 -8.27 6.30 -3.11
CA LEU A 120 -9.00 5.21 -2.46
C LEU A 120 -10.19 4.75 -3.30
N ALA A 121 -11.01 5.69 -3.79
CA ALA A 121 -12.13 5.39 -4.68
C ALA A 121 -11.66 4.68 -5.96
N TYR A 122 -10.55 5.13 -6.55
CA TYR A 122 -9.96 4.48 -7.71
C TYR A 122 -9.48 3.05 -7.41
N ALA A 123 -8.84 2.81 -6.26
CA ALA A 123 -8.46 1.47 -5.84
C ALA A 123 -9.68 0.54 -5.72
N VAL A 124 -10.82 1.05 -5.24
CA VAL A 124 -12.09 0.31 -5.18
C VAL A 124 -12.64 0.02 -6.58
N VAL A 125 -12.55 0.95 -7.53
CA VAL A 125 -12.94 0.70 -8.93
C VAL A 125 -12.09 -0.42 -9.54
N VAL A 126 -10.76 -0.37 -9.36
CA VAL A 126 -9.86 -1.42 -9.86
C VAL A 126 -10.18 -2.78 -9.20
N TRP A 127 -10.49 -2.79 -7.91
CA TRP A 127 -10.95 -3.98 -7.20
C TRP A 127 -12.23 -4.57 -7.80
N MET A 128 -13.24 -3.73 -8.07
CA MET A 128 -14.49 -4.16 -8.68
C MET A 128 -14.27 -4.76 -10.08
N VAL A 129 -13.42 -4.13 -10.90
CA VAL A 129 -13.06 -4.65 -12.24
C VAL A 129 -12.37 -6.02 -12.12
N TYR A 130 -11.41 -6.16 -11.21
CA TYR A 130 -10.75 -7.43 -10.93
C TYR A 130 -11.76 -8.51 -10.47
N ARG A 131 -12.64 -8.18 -9.50
CA ARG A 131 -13.65 -9.11 -8.96
C ARG A 131 -14.65 -9.56 -10.02
N HIS A 132 -15.09 -8.65 -10.89
CA HIS A 132 -15.98 -8.96 -11.99
C HIS A 132 -15.33 -9.89 -13.01
N ALA A 133 -14.07 -9.62 -13.38
CA ALA A 133 -13.31 -10.48 -14.28
C ALA A 133 -13.12 -11.88 -13.68
N LEU A 134 -12.76 -11.98 -12.41
CA LEU A 134 -12.59 -13.25 -11.71
C LEU A 134 -13.92 -14.03 -11.65
N ALA A 135 -15.03 -13.38 -11.32
CA ALA A 135 -16.33 -14.03 -11.23
C ALA A 135 -16.81 -14.62 -12.57
N LYS A 136 -16.41 -14.04 -13.70
CA LYS A 136 -16.69 -14.60 -15.03
C LYS A 136 -15.92 -15.89 -15.29
N GLU A 137 -14.71 -16.02 -14.78
CA GLU A 137 -13.90 -17.23 -14.94
C GLU A 137 -14.36 -18.40 -14.04
N THR A 138 -14.97 -18.10 -12.89
CA THR A 138 -15.41 -19.12 -11.93
C THR A 138 -16.77 -19.74 -12.31
N LYS A 139 -17.56 -19.09 -13.18
CA LYS A 139 -18.83 -19.66 -13.65
C LYS A 139 -18.54 -20.78 -14.65
N PRO A 140 -19.03 -22.01 -14.44
CA PRO A 140 -19.00 -23.03 -15.47
C PRO A 140 -19.87 -22.57 -16.64
N VAL A 141 -19.31 -22.65 -17.85
CA VAL A 141 -20.08 -22.53 -19.10
C VAL A 141 -21.00 -23.73 -19.23
#